data_AF-A0A379Y2F7-F1
#
_entry.id   AF-A0A379Y2F7-F1
#
_cell.length_a   1.000
_cell.length_b   1.000
_cell.length_c   1.000
_cell.angle_alpha   90.00
_cell.angle_beta   90.00
_cell.angle_gamma   90.00
#
_symmetry.space_group_name_H-M   'P 1'
#
loop_
_entity.id
_entity.type
_entity.pdbx_description
1 polymer ?
#
loop_
_entity_poly.entity_id
_entity_poly.type
_entity_poly.pdbx_seq_one_letter_code
_entity_poly.pdbx_strand_id
1 'polypeptide(L)'
;MLNEDGLRFEDEFVRHKMLDAIGDLFMCGHNIIGAFTAFKSGHALNNKLLQAVLAKQEAWEYVTFQDEAEMPLAFKAPSTVLA
;
A
#
# COMPACT_ATOMS: atom_id res chain seq x y z
N MET A 1 21.29 -8.62 -16.07
CA MET A 1 20.89 -9.23 -14.79
C MET A 1 21.89 -10.32 -14.45
N LEU A 2 22.31 -10.44 -13.18
CA LEU A 2 23.41 -11.34 -12.79
C LEU A 2 22.94 -12.64 -12.13
N ASN A 3 21.67 -12.72 -11.73
CA ASN A 3 21.09 -13.90 -11.12
C ASN A 3 20.93 -15.00 -12.18
N GLU A 4 21.42 -16.21 -11.90
CA GLU A 4 21.40 -17.35 -12.83
C GLU A 4 19.97 -17.77 -13.21
N ASP A 5 19.03 -17.69 -12.27
CA ASP A 5 17.61 -18.04 -12.48
C ASP A 5 16.75 -16.90 -13.07
N GLY A 6 17.32 -15.72 -13.30
CA GLY A 6 16.59 -14.56 -13.82
C GLY A 6 15.62 -13.91 -12.82
N LEU A 7 14.59 -13.21 -13.34
CA LEU A 7 13.54 -12.55 -12.55
C LEU A 7 12.40 -13.53 -12.24
N ARG A 8 11.73 -13.31 -11.12
CA ARG A 8 10.47 -14.00 -10.79
C ARG A 8 9.31 -13.56 -11.67
N PHE A 9 9.34 -12.29 -12.10
CA PHE A 9 8.35 -11.68 -12.99
C PHE A 9 9.06 -10.76 -13.98
N GLU A 10 8.57 -10.65 -15.21
CA GLU A 10 9.16 -9.77 -16.23
C GLU A 10 9.24 -8.29 -15.77
N ASP A 11 8.28 -7.87 -14.94
CA ASP A 11 8.11 -6.53 -14.37
C ASP A 11 8.48 -6.48 -12.86
N GLU A 12 9.30 -7.41 -12.37
CA GLU A 12 9.63 -7.54 -10.94
C GLU A 12 10.16 -6.24 -10.29
N PHE A 13 10.93 -5.44 -11.03
CA PHE A 13 11.45 -4.17 -10.50
C PHE A 13 10.33 -3.19 -10.13
N VAL A 14 9.31 -3.03 -10.98
CA VAL A 14 8.19 -2.12 -10.68
C VAL A 14 7.25 -2.72 -9.63
N ARG A 15 7.06 -4.04 -9.62
CA ARG A 15 6.33 -4.73 -8.54
C ARG A 15 7.00 -4.50 -7.19
N HIS A 16 8.33 -4.55 -7.13
CA HIS A 16 9.06 -4.26 -5.90
C HIS A 16 8.91 -2.80 -5.46
N LYS A 17 8.89 -1.84 -6.40
CA LYS A 17 8.57 -0.44 -6.07
C LYS A 17 7.15 -0.26 -5.52
N MET A 18 6.18 -1.05 -5.98
CA MET A 18 4.84 -1.07 -5.41
C MET A 18 4.83 -1.68 -4.01
N LEU A 19 5.57 -2.79 -3.81
CA LEU A 19 5.73 -3.44 -2.51
C LEU A 19 6.37 -2.48 -1.49
N ASP A 20 7.43 -1.76 -1.89
CA ASP A 20 8.04 -0.68 -1.10
C ASP A 20 7.00 0.37 -0.70
N ALA A 21 6.19 0.86 -1.65
CA ALA A 21 5.21 1.89 -1.40
C ALA A 21 4.11 1.43 -0.41
N ILE A 22 3.68 0.18 -0.47
CA ILE A 22 2.74 -0.38 0.52
C ILE A 22 3.37 -0.34 1.92
N GLY A 23 4.63 -0.77 2.05
CA GLY A 23 5.36 -0.71 3.32
C GLY A 23 5.54 0.70 3.85
N ASP A 24 5.94 1.64 2.97
CA ASP A 24 6.14 3.05 3.33
C ASP A 24 4.83 3.71 3.83
N LEU A 25 3.70 3.44 3.16
CA LEU A 25 2.39 3.99 3.54
C LEU A 25 1.86 3.39 4.84
N PHE A 26 2.16 2.11 5.11
CA PHE A 26 1.74 1.44 6.33
C PHE A 26 2.53 1.88 7.58
N MET A 27 3.57 2.70 7.43
CA MET A 27 4.30 3.28 8.58
C MET A 27 3.42 4.17 9.48
N CYS A 28 2.22 4.56 9.04
CA CYS A 28 1.23 5.21 9.92
C CYS A 28 0.50 4.24 10.86
N GLY A 29 0.69 2.93 10.71
CA GLY A 29 0.09 1.89 11.56
C GLY A 29 -1.34 1.50 11.19
N HIS A 30 -1.90 2.05 10.11
CA HIS A 30 -3.27 1.79 9.67
C HIS A 30 -3.37 1.58 8.16
N ASN A 31 -4.35 0.80 7.74
CA ASN A 31 -4.72 0.70 6.32
C ASN A 31 -5.35 2.02 5.85
N ILE A 32 -4.97 2.46 4.65
CA ILE A 32 -5.49 3.70 4.05
C ILE A 32 -6.54 3.34 3.01
N ILE A 33 -7.76 3.83 3.19
CA ILE A 33 -8.82 3.78 2.16
C ILE A 33 -8.64 5.00 1.26
N GLY A 34 -8.13 4.80 0.05
CA GLY A 34 -7.89 5.87 -0.91
C GLY A 34 -7.23 5.36 -2.20
N ALA A 35 -6.94 6.29 -3.10
CA ALA A 35 -6.22 6.01 -4.34
C ALA A 35 -4.79 6.54 -4.27
N PHE A 36 -3.80 5.65 -4.38
CA PHE A 36 -2.39 6.01 -4.42
C PHE A 36 -1.87 5.98 -5.86
N THR A 37 -1.35 7.11 -6.33
CA THR A 37 -0.72 7.25 -7.64
C THR A 37 0.65 7.87 -7.46
N ALA A 38 1.67 7.24 -8.05
CA ALA A 38 3.05 7.69 -7.94
C ALA A 38 3.79 7.59 -9.27
N PHE A 39 4.57 8.60 -9.61
CA PHE A 39 5.44 8.60 -10.79
C PHE A 39 6.89 8.79 -10.36
N LYS A 40 7.73 7.77 -10.61
CA LYS A 40 9.15 7.75 -10.20
C LYS A 40 9.37 8.07 -8.71
N SER A 41 8.44 7.64 -7.86
CA SER A 41 8.54 7.81 -6.41
C SER A 41 9.51 6.80 -5.77
N GLY A 42 9.94 7.13 -4.55
CA GLY A 42 10.70 6.25 -3.67
C GLY A 42 10.41 6.60 -2.21
N HIS A 43 11.11 5.96 -1.27
CA HIS A 43 10.80 6.03 0.16
C HIS A 43 10.66 7.45 0.72
N ALA A 44 11.57 8.35 0.37
CA ALA A 44 11.54 9.72 0.84
C ALA A 44 10.26 10.47 0.40
N LEU A 45 9.83 10.28 -0.85
CA LEU A 45 8.64 10.96 -1.38
C LEU A 45 7.35 10.31 -0.85
N ASN A 46 7.32 8.99 -0.68
CA ASN A 46 6.21 8.27 -0.06
C ASN A 46 6.01 8.71 1.40
N ASN A 47 7.09 8.80 2.18
CA ASN A 47 7.02 9.27 3.56
C ASN A 47 6.61 10.75 3.64
N LYS A 48 7.10 11.61 2.73
CA LYS A 48 6.68 13.01 2.66
C LYS A 48 5.18 13.14 2.36
N LEU A 49 4.65 12.33 1.44
CA LEU A 49 3.20 12.27 1.17
C LEU A 49 2.43 11.87 2.43
N LEU A 50 2.87 10.81 3.11
CA LEU A 50 2.21 10.31 4.31
C LEU A 50 2.16 11.38 5.41
N GLN A 51 3.30 12.04 5.69
CA GLN A 51 3.35 13.14 6.65
C GLN A 51 2.45 14.31 6.25
N ALA A 52 2.42 14.67 4.96
CA ALA A 52 1.59 15.78 4.48
C ALA A 52 0.09 15.51 4.64
N VAL A 53 -0.37 14.27 4.41
CA VAL A 53 -1.76 13.88 4.63
C VAL A 53 -2.07 13.92 6.13
N LEU A 54 -1.24 13.29 6.97
CA LEU A 54 -1.50 13.20 8.41
C LEU A 54 -1.44 14.56 9.12
N ALA A 55 -0.62 15.49 8.64
CA ALA A 55 -0.55 16.85 9.17
C ALA A 55 -1.80 17.69 8.86
N LYS A 56 -2.60 17.30 7.85
CA LYS A 56 -3.79 18.02 7.40
C LYS A 56 -5.05 17.27 7.89
N GLN A 57 -5.54 17.63 9.06
CA GLN A 57 -6.63 16.91 9.75
C GLN A 57 -7.91 16.78 8.91
N GLU A 58 -8.21 17.77 8.09
CA GLU A 58 -9.38 17.78 7.20
C GLU A 58 -9.22 16.94 5.93
N ALA A 59 -8.03 16.38 5.69
CA ALA A 59 -7.75 15.51 4.53
C ALA A 59 -8.07 14.03 4.78
N TRP A 60 -8.30 13.65 6.03
CA TRP A 60 -8.51 12.25 6.42
C TRP A 60 -9.33 12.15 7.71
N GLU A 61 -9.92 10.98 7.93
CA GLU A 61 -10.59 10.64 9.17
C GLU A 61 -10.36 9.16 9.52
N TYR A 62 -10.50 8.83 10.80
CA TYR A 62 -10.56 7.43 11.21
C TYR A 62 -11.97 6.90 10.99
N VAL A 63 -12.05 5.74 10.35
CA VAL A 63 -13.30 4.99 10.18
C VAL A 63 -13.15 3.59 10.74
N THR A 64 -14.26 3.06 11.25
CA THR A 64 -14.38 1.66 11.68
C THR A 64 -15.64 1.09 11.05
N PHE A 65 -15.60 -0.17 10.64
CA PHE A 65 -16.75 -0.87 10.08
C PHE A 65 -17.31 -1.81 11.15
N GLN A 66 -18.57 -1.60 11.55
CA GLN A 66 -19.26 -2.51 12.47
C GLN A 66 -19.78 -3.75 11.72
N ASP A 67 -20.17 -3.57 10.46
CA ASP A 67 -20.59 -4.64 9.56
C ASP A 67 -19.49 -4.91 8.51
N GLU A 68 -19.09 -6.17 8.35
CA GLU A 68 -18.13 -6.58 7.32
C GLU A 68 -18.62 -6.31 5.89
N ALA A 69 -19.94 -6.19 5.69
CA ALA A 69 -20.53 -5.85 4.40
C ALA A 69 -20.14 -4.45 3.92
N GLU A 70 -19.89 -3.52 4.85
CA GLU A 70 -19.49 -2.14 4.56
C GLU A 70 -17.98 -1.99 4.27
N MET A 71 -17.19 -3.01 4.63
CA MET A 71 -15.75 -2.98 4.45
C MET A 71 -15.37 -3.06 2.96
N PRO A 72 -14.48 -2.17 2.47
CA PRO A 72 -14.00 -2.26 1.09
C PRO A 72 -13.38 -3.62 0.80
N LEU A 73 -13.66 -4.17 -0.39
CA LEU A 73 -13.17 -5.49 -0.82
C LEU A 73 -11.66 -5.66 -0.67
N ALA A 74 -10.90 -4.58 -0.85
CA ALA A 74 -9.44 -4.56 -0.72
C ALA A 74 -8.90 -4.93 0.68
N PHE A 75 -9.72 -4.81 1.73
CA PHE A 75 -9.30 -5.06 3.12
C PHE A 75 -10.01 -6.25 3.78
N LYS A 76 -10.81 -7.01 3.02
CA LYS A 76 -11.39 -8.24 3.53
C LYS A 76 -10.30 -9.25 3.87
N ALA A 77 -10.59 -10.10 4.85
CA ALA A 77 -9.68 -11.17 5.23
C ALA A 77 -9.32 -12.03 4.00
N PRO A 78 -8.05 -12.47 3.87
CA PRO A 78 -7.66 -13.31 2.76
C PRO A 78 -8.50 -14.59 2.75
N SER A 79 -9.11 -14.90 1.61
CA SER A 79 -9.78 -16.18 1.37
C SER A 79 -8.70 -17.25 1.27
N THR A 80 -8.24 -17.74 2.42
CA THR A 80 -7.28 -18.83 2.45
C THR A 80 -8.03 -20.09 2.04
N VAL A 81 -7.99 -20.44 0.75
CA VAL A 81 -8.26 -21.82 0.34
C VAL A 81 -7.01 -22.59 0.75
N LEU A 82 -7.09 -23.30 1.88
CA LEU A 82 -6.11 -24.33 2.20
C LEU A 82 -6.20 -25.38 1.09
N ALA A 83 -5.19 -25.41 0.22
CA ALA A 83 -4.96 -26.50 -0.72
C ALA A 83 -4.13 -27.60 -0.03
#